data_AF-A0A6V7EZ26-F1
#
_entry.id   AF-A0A6V7EZ26-F1
#
_cell.length_a   1.000
_cell.length_b   1.000
_cell.length_c   1.000
_cell.angle_alpha   90.00
_cell.angle_beta   90.00
_cell.angle_gamma   90.00
#
_symmetry.space_group_name_H-M   'P 1'
#
loop_
_entity.id
_entity.type
_entity.pdbx_description
1 polymer ?
#
loop_
_entity_poly.entity_id
_entity_poly.type
_entity_poly.pdbx_seq_one_letter_code
_entity_poly.pdbx_strand_id
1 'polypeptide(L)'
;MKQLDSYLQGPQPGYAMLIGGSWGVGKSFVWQRYSEKLQEITPITISAAGLQTAEDLERALFQASISDLGPKPMIELGSVVGRALQRVVKVDPDDIKLKADVTGGRSVVCIDDIERFAGDFNVIFGFVVNLIDVNGVHCVLIADEERADGRFKNEYGRYKERIVGKTIVLQSNIHDFCDQVIRGFANQQVREAMLGGAERIVALIEGAKLKNLRAVRFLLTEMEIVLRSLSPDLINRAIASSLPSALLFWIGATSKDAGNLRVVKRVFLNQAIDFELATRIYEKRKNGQENDKAVPDDIDKFSDLLNELGLSQEHGNWPTSSAFVDHVLGLERADYRQLSIDFGLVEAVAQHYDPISVINHYATHSDQDVQAAIKIAHDEFHGDPAEVTRLFRIYRTLDYMASRGIFSMPQYAWRREVVDRLTGLIAEPHCVIPGVFEIFPGSYDPEEQPVFEKFEQVHNAVLDLRKANDRNDALAALLDGRAIGIDATISPLLVAVEGSESELLAKLRMAGVHAVLRLKEILSKRLAITNVATCVKADRISAIVLADHIEDSLNVARPMLILESELKELAWTLRRFVIHVDGNGA
;
A
#
# COMPACT_ATOMS: atom_id res chain seq x y z
N MET A 1 19.64 -0.45 37.42
CA MET A 1 18.90 0.12 38.58
C MET A 1 19.79 0.42 39.77
N LYS A 2 20.68 -0.48 40.23
CA LYS A 2 21.68 -0.19 41.30
C LYS A 2 22.44 1.14 41.17
N GLN A 3 22.71 1.59 39.95
CA GLN A 3 23.34 2.89 39.69
C GLN A 3 22.41 4.08 39.97
N LEU A 4 21.12 3.98 39.64
CA LEU A 4 20.11 4.96 40.03
C LEU A 4 19.93 4.96 41.55
N ASP A 5 19.91 3.79 42.20
CA ASP A 5 19.83 3.70 43.67
C ASP A 5 21.01 4.45 44.32
N SER A 6 22.23 4.19 43.85
CA SER A 6 23.45 4.85 44.36
C SER A 6 23.46 6.36 44.11
N TYR A 7 22.94 6.80 42.96
CA TYR A 7 22.85 8.22 42.60
C TYR A 7 21.84 8.95 43.48
N LEU A 8 20.65 8.37 43.67
CA LEU A 8 19.57 8.99 44.43
C LEU A 8 19.79 8.97 45.95
N GLN A 9 20.54 7.99 46.47
CA GLN A 9 20.94 7.92 47.88
C GLN A 9 22.17 8.78 48.20
N GLY A 10 22.89 9.25 47.19
CA GLY A 10 24.08 10.09 47.35
C GLY A 10 23.74 11.53 47.73
N PRO A 11 24.74 12.31 48.18
CA PRO A 11 24.58 13.76 48.32
C PRO A 11 24.33 14.40 46.95
N GLN A 12 23.75 15.62 46.94
CA GLN A 12 23.44 16.36 45.72
C GLN A 12 24.63 16.33 44.73
N PRO A 13 24.47 15.70 43.55
CA PRO A 13 25.62 15.28 42.76
C PRO A 13 26.20 16.36 41.84
N GLY A 14 25.47 17.46 41.57
CA GLY A 14 25.89 18.47 40.60
C GLY A 14 25.86 17.99 39.14
N TYR A 15 25.22 16.84 38.87
CA TYR A 15 25.06 16.27 37.54
C TYR A 15 23.73 15.50 37.43
N ALA A 16 23.27 15.27 36.20
CA ALA A 16 22.13 14.42 35.88
C ALA A 16 22.57 12.98 35.52
N MET A 17 21.67 12.03 35.74
CA MET A 17 21.80 10.67 35.18
C MET A 17 20.95 10.55 33.91
N LEU A 18 21.52 10.00 32.83
CA LEU A 18 20.81 9.78 31.58
C LEU A 18 20.40 8.31 31.44
N ILE A 19 19.13 8.04 31.16
CA ILE A 19 18.66 6.74 30.65
C ILE A 19 18.61 6.85 29.13
N GLY A 20 19.58 6.24 28.47
CA GLY A 20 19.76 6.28 27.01
C GLY A 20 19.29 5.00 26.32
N GLY A 21 19.00 5.09 25.02
CA GLY A 21 18.65 3.96 24.17
C GLY A 21 17.71 4.36 23.03
N SER A 22 17.62 3.54 21.99
CA SER A 22 16.79 3.83 20.82
C SER A 22 15.30 3.96 21.18
N TRP A 23 14.50 4.56 20.31
CA TRP A 23 13.04 4.57 20.47
C TRP A 23 12.44 3.17 20.58
N GLY A 24 11.48 3.03 21.50
CA GLY A 24 10.73 1.80 21.68
C GLY A 24 11.43 0.71 22.49
N VAL A 25 12.62 0.94 23.06
CA VAL A 25 13.30 -0.04 23.94
C VAL A 25 12.76 -0.09 25.38
N GLY A 26 11.80 0.78 25.72
CA GLY A 26 11.14 0.78 27.04
C GLY A 26 11.75 1.70 28.10
N LYS A 27 12.48 2.76 27.72
CA LYS A 27 13.13 3.68 28.67
C LYS A 27 12.16 4.28 29.70
N SER A 28 11.09 4.93 29.23
CA SER A 28 10.04 5.51 30.06
C SER A 28 9.37 4.48 30.96
N PHE A 29 9.14 3.27 30.44
CA PHE A 29 8.53 2.17 31.21
C PHE A 29 9.44 1.71 32.35
N VAL A 30 10.75 1.57 32.11
CA VAL A 30 11.71 1.20 33.14
C VAL A 30 11.80 2.27 34.23
N TRP A 31 11.81 3.56 33.84
CA TRP A 31 11.77 4.67 34.78
C TRP A 31 10.48 4.64 35.61
N GLN A 32 9.31 4.56 34.98
CA GLN A 32 8.02 4.54 35.67
C GLN A 32 7.92 3.39 36.69
N ARG A 33 8.33 2.18 36.29
CA ARG A 33 8.35 1.01 37.20
C ARG A 33 9.34 1.14 38.34
N TYR A 34 10.40 1.91 38.15
CA TYR A 34 11.38 2.19 39.17
C TYR A 34 10.91 3.28 40.13
N SER A 35 10.35 4.36 39.58
CA SER A 35 9.84 5.49 40.35
C SER A 35 8.68 5.09 41.26
N GLU A 36 7.80 4.19 40.80
CA GLU A 36 6.72 3.57 41.62
C GLU A 36 7.23 2.84 42.86
N LYS A 37 8.51 2.42 42.88
CA LYS A 37 9.12 1.67 44.00
C LYS A 37 9.87 2.57 44.98
N LEU A 38 10.02 3.87 44.69
CA LEU A 38 10.67 4.81 45.59
C LEU A 38 9.74 5.12 46.76
N GLN A 39 10.24 4.98 48.00
CA GLN A 39 9.43 5.20 49.21
C GLN A 39 9.79 6.50 49.95
N GLU A 40 11.00 7.01 49.78
CA GLU A 40 11.52 8.20 50.49
C GLU A 40 11.86 9.37 49.58
N ILE A 41 11.84 9.13 48.26
CA ILE A 41 12.16 10.09 47.23
C ILE A 41 10.93 10.26 46.37
N THR A 42 10.40 11.47 46.28
CA THR A 42 9.26 11.81 45.44
C THR A 42 9.71 11.96 43.98
N PRO A 43 9.33 11.05 43.07
CA PRO A 43 9.60 11.24 41.65
C PRO A 43 8.63 12.26 41.07
N ILE A 44 9.13 13.17 40.24
CA ILE A 44 8.30 14.10 39.45
C ILE A 44 8.70 13.92 38.00
N THR A 45 7.80 13.40 37.18
CA THR A 45 8.10 13.09 35.78
C THR A 45 7.36 14.02 34.85
N ILE A 46 8.07 14.64 33.91
CA ILE A 46 7.51 15.42 32.80
C ILE A 46 8.05 14.89 31.47
N SER A 47 7.27 15.00 30.40
CA SER A 47 7.77 14.81 29.03
C SER A 47 8.08 16.17 28.42
N ALA A 48 9.24 16.28 27.78
CA ALA A 48 9.64 17.46 27.01
C ALA A 48 8.94 17.53 25.64
N ALA A 49 8.24 16.46 25.23
CA ALA A 49 7.62 16.37 23.92
C ALA A 49 6.61 17.49 23.66
N GLY A 50 6.86 18.29 22.62
CA GLY A 50 5.96 19.38 22.21
C GLY A 50 6.07 20.67 23.04
N LEU A 51 6.83 20.68 24.14
CA LEU A 51 7.13 21.90 24.90
C LEU A 51 8.15 22.76 24.16
N GLN A 52 8.08 24.08 24.33
CA GLN A 52 8.91 25.03 23.57
C GLN A 52 9.68 26.02 24.43
N THR A 53 9.10 26.46 25.55
CA THR A 53 9.65 27.53 26.36
C THR A 53 10.01 27.06 27.77
N ALA A 54 10.82 27.86 28.48
CA ALA A 54 11.08 27.61 29.91
C ALA A 54 9.78 27.66 30.73
N GLU A 55 8.84 28.52 30.35
CA GLU A 55 7.54 28.62 31.01
C GLU A 55 6.69 27.35 30.82
N ASP A 56 6.75 26.73 29.65
CA ASP A 56 6.07 25.45 29.40
C ASP A 56 6.65 24.33 30.28
N LEU A 57 7.98 24.28 30.40
CA LEU A 57 8.69 23.33 31.26
C LEU A 57 8.35 23.54 32.74
N GLU A 58 8.35 24.80 33.21
CA GLU A 58 7.96 25.16 34.58
C GLU A 58 6.50 24.78 34.87
N ARG A 59 5.58 25.05 33.94
CA ARG A 59 4.16 24.67 34.07
C ARG A 59 3.96 23.17 34.11
N ALA A 60 4.62 22.43 33.22
CA ALA A 60 4.55 20.97 33.19
C ALA A 60 5.08 20.37 34.50
N LEU A 61 6.22 20.88 35.00
CA LEU A 61 6.80 20.44 36.26
C LEU A 61 5.87 20.72 37.44
N PHE A 62 5.27 21.92 37.48
CA PHE A 62 4.31 22.29 38.51
C PHE A 62 3.08 21.38 38.51
N GLN A 63 2.47 21.14 37.33
CA GLN A 63 1.32 20.26 37.21
C GLN A 63 1.63 18.83 37.64
N ALA A 64 2.77 18.29 37.22
CA ALA A 64 3.22 16.95 37.63
C ALA A 64 3.44 16.86 39.15
N SER A 65 4.04 17.89 39.75
CA SER A 65 4.29 17.93 41.20
C SER A 65 3.01 17.91 42.04
N ILE A 66 1.91 18.49 41.54
CA ILE A 66 0.61 18.53 42.23
C ILE A 66 -0.18 17.24 41.99
N SER A 67 -0.07 16.65 40.80
CA SER A 67 -0.88 15.48 40.42
C SER A 67 -0.41 14.17 41.08
N ASP A 68 0.86 14.07 41.45
CA ASP A 68 1.42 12.89 42.16
C ASP A 68 1.15 12.91 43.68
N LEU A 69 0.48 13.95 44.19
CA LEU A 69 0.08 14.08 45.60
C LEU A 69 -1.39 13.65 45.78
N GLY A 70 -1.60 12.42 46.27
CA GLY A 70 -2.86 12.04 46.92
C GLY A 70 -3.15 12.92 48.16
N PRO A 71 -4.25 12.69 48.91
CA PRO A 71 -4.74 13.59 49.96
C PRO A 71 -3.88 13.55 51.24
N LYS A 72 -2.64 14.04 51.19
CA LYS A 72 -1.78 14.33 52.35
C LYS A 72 -1.27 15.78 52.28
N PRO A 73 -1.15 16.47 53.43
CA PRO A 73 -1.00 17.91 53.47
C PRO A 73 0.42 18.33 53.09
N MET A 74 0.47 19.15 52.04
CA MET A 74 1.48 20.13 51.62
C MET A 74 2.71 20.28 52.53
N ILE A 75 3.86 19.76 52.09
CA ILE A 75 5.20 20.16 52.54
C ILE A 75 6.18 20.05 51.35
N GLU A 76 7.01 21.08 51.15
CA GLU A 76 8.29 21.08 50.40
C GLU A 76 8.29 21.19 48.84
N LEU A 77 8.18 22.42 48.30
CA LEU A 77 8.87 22.84 47.04
C LEU A 77 8.97 24.38 46.93
N GLY A 78 9.56 25.02 47.95
CA GLY A 78 9.76 26.48 48.00
C GLY A 78 11.10 26.93 47.43
N SER A 79 11.26 26.99 46.10
CA SER A 79 12.19 27.92 45.41
C SER A 79 12.04 27.94 43.88
N VAL A 80 11.60 26.85 43.24
CA VAL A 80 11.18 26.85 41.82
C VAL A 80 9.78 27.48 41.67
N VAL A 81 8.92 27.30 42.67
CA VAL A 81 7.50 27.67 42.64
C VAL A 81 7.26 29.19 42.81
N GLY A 82 8.16 29.92 43.46
CA GLY A 82 7.93 31.34 43.77
C GLY A 82 7.95 32.27 42.55
N ARG A 83 8.75 31.97 41.51
CA ARG A 83 8.89 32.86 40.34
C ARG A 83 7.82 32.65 39.27
N ALA A 84 7.36 31.42 39.06
CA ALA A 84 6.26 31.13 38.13
C ALA A 84 4.92 31.71 38.63
N LEU A 85 4.68 31.69 39.96
CA LEU A 85 3.50 32.29 40.58
C LEU A 85 3.42 33.81 40.38
N GLN A 86 4.55 34.53 40.37
CA GLN A 86 4.55 35.99 40.21
C GLN A 86 4.09 36.48 38.83
N ARG A 87 4.06 35.63 37.80
CA ARG A 87 3.65 36.03 36.44
C ARG A 87 2.26 35.56 36.04
N VAL A 88 1.68 34.56 36.71
CA VAL A 88 0.47 33.89 36.22
C VAL A 88 -0.79 34.24 37.04
N VAL A 89 -0.69 34.76 38.27
CA VAL A 89 -1.88 35.07 39.08
C VAL A 89 -1.72 36.38 39.85
N LYS A 90 -2.67 37.32 39.66
CA LYS A 90 -2.87 38.51 40.52
C LYS A 90 -3.44 38.08 41.87
N VAL A 91 -2.60 37.57 42.77
CA VAL A 91 -2.97 37.33 44.17
C VAL A 91 -1.99 38.09 45.07
N ASP A 92 -2.55 38.76 46.09
CA ASP A 92 -1.82 39.63 47.01
C ASP A 92 -0.66 38.89 47.71
N PRO A 93 0.51 39.54 47.85
CA PRO A 93 1.75 38.92 48.31
C PRO A 93 1.83 38.58 49.82
N ASP A 94 0.77 38.81 50.60
CA ASP A 94 0.81 38.68 52.06
C ASP A 94 0.41 37.29 52.61
N ASP A 95 -0.11 36.38 51.78
CA ASP A 95 -0.58 35.05 52.24
C ASP A 95 0.46 33.92 52.14
N ILE A 96 1.69 34.20 51.69
CA ILE A 96 2.74 33.17 51.53
C ILE A 96 3.94 33.50 52.43
N LYS A 97 3.75 33.36 53.75
CA LYS A 97 4.86 33.20 54.68
C LYS A 97 5.27 31.73 54.77
N LEU A 98 5.99 31.24 53.76
CA LEU A 98 6.73 29.98 53.84
C LEU A 98 8.18 30.28 54.18
N LYS A 99 8.53 30.00 55.44
CA LYS A 99 9.91 29.97 55.93
C LYS A 99 10.72 29.01 55.08
N ALA A 100 11.89 29.50 54.67
CA ALA A 100 12.95 28.72 54.06
C ALA A 100 13.37 27.57 54.98
N ASP A 101 13.48 26.37 54.40
CA ASP A 101 14.60 25.46 54.56
C ASP A 101 14.46 24.34 53.53
N VAL A 102 15.12 24.50 52.39
CA VAL A 102 15.37 23.39 51.46
C VAL A 102 16.47 22.55 52.10
N THR A 103 16.10 21.44 52.71
CA THR A 103 17.04 20.35 52.92
C THR A 103 17.03 19.50 51.65
N GLY A 104 18.14 19.52 50.91
CA GLY A 104 18.31 18.69 49.71
C GLY A 104 18.15 17.19 50.01
N GLY A 105 17.59 16.44 49.05
CA GLY A 105 17.64 14.98 49.06
C GLY A 105 16.32 14.20 48.93
N ARG A 106 15.14 14.82 48.85
CA ARG A 106 13.84 14.10 48.91
C ARG A 106 13.01 14.04 47.63
N SER A 107 13.47 14.65 46.53
CA SER A 107 12.76 14.59 45.24
C SER A 107 13.73 14.35 44.09
N VAL A 108 13.23 13.71 43.03
CA VAL A 108 13.94 13.52 41.77
C VAL A 108 13.06 13.99 40.62
N VAL A 109 13.60 14.85 39.76
CA VAL A 109 12.92 15.29 38.54
C VAL A 109 13.38 14.45 37.37
N CYS A 110 12.44 13.78 36.70
CA CYS A 110 12.69 13.09 35.45
C CYS A 110 12.12 13.89 34.28
N ILE A 111 12.97 14.17 33.30
CA ILE A 111 12.57 14.81 32.04
C ILE A 111 12.71 13.79 30.93
N ASP A 112 11.58 13.32 30.43
CA ASP A 112 11.47 12.32 29.37
C ASP A 112 11.42 12.98 27.97
N ASP A 113 11.70 12.21 26.93
CA ASP A 113 11.64 12.61 25.53
C ASP A 113 12.43 13.90 25.21
N ILE A 114 13.66 14.05 25.73
CA ILE A 114 14.48 15.25 25.51
C ILE A 114 14.61 15.62 24.01
N GLU A 115 14.78 14.64 23.14
CA GLU A 115 14.88 14.84 21.68
C GLU A 115 13.59 15.39 21.04
N ARG A 116 12.46 15.37 21.76
CA ARG A 116 11.16 15.87 21.28
C ARG A 116 10.82 17.27 21.79
N PHE A 117 11.73 17.93 22.49
CA PHE A 117 11.60 19.34 22.80
C PHE A 117 11.54 20.17 21.52
N ALA A 118 10.46 20.93 21.36
CA ALA A 118 10.23 21.70 20.13
C ALA A 118 10.97 23.04 20.14
N GLY A 119 11.36 23.53 21.32
CA GLY A 119 12.08 24.80 21.50
C GLY A 119 13.58 24.76 21.17
N ASP A 120 14.26 25.85 21.54
CA ASP A 120 15.72 25.98 21.45
C ASP A 120 16.41 25.09 22.50
N PHE A 121 17.46 24.39 22.10
CA PHE A 121 18.20 23.48 22.97
C PHE A 121 18.70 24.17 24.25
N ASN A 122 19.13 25.43 24.16
CA ASN A 122 19.62 26.19 25.31
C ASN A 122 18.55 26.43 26.38
N VAL A 123 17.27 26.42 26.01
CA VAL A 123 16.15 26.60 26.95
C VAL A 123 16.00 25.37 27.84
N ILE A 124 15.89 24.18 27.25
CA ILE A 124 15.79 22.94 28.02
C ILE A 124 17.09 22.64 28.77
N PHE A 125 18.23 22.96 28.17
CA PHE A 125 19.52 22.88 28.84
C PHE A 125 19.57 23.77 30.09
N GLY A 126 19.28 25.07 29.93
CA GLY A 126 19.31 26.03 31.03
C GLY A 126 18.33 25.66 32.14
N PHE A 127 17.18 25.07 31.78
CA PHE A 127 16.23 24.53 32.74
C PHE A 127 16.84 23.40 33.59
N VAL A 128 17.50 22.41 32.96
CA VAL A 128 18.16 21.31 33.67
C VAL A 128 19.30 21.81 34.56
N VAL A 129 20.15 22.72 34.06
CA VAL A 129 21.23 23.35 34.85
C VAL A 129 20.65 23.97 36.12
N ASN A 130 19.58 24.75 35.98
CA ASN A 130 18.97 25.47 37.09
C ASN A 130 18.44 24.49 38.17
N LEU A 131 17.80 23.39 37.76
CA LEU A 131 17.34 22.35 38.68
C LEU A 131 18.48 21.71 39.49
N ILE A 132 19.62 21.47 38.84
CA ILE A 132 20.76 20.79 39.46
C ILE A 132 21.59 21.75 40.32
N ASP A 133 21.98 22.90 39.77
CA ASP A 133 22.96 23.80 40.38
C ASP A 133 22.30 24.75 41.40
N VAL A 134 21.10 25.25 41.09
CA VAL A 134 20.43 26.27 41.92
C VAL A 134 19.46 25.61 42.90
N ASN A 135 18.65 24.67 42.43
CA ASN A 135 17.63 24.03 43.28
C ASN A 135 18.11 22.79 44.01
N GLY A 136 19.22 22.21 43.56
CA GLY A 136 19.84 21.04 44.17
C GLY A 136 19.01 19.78 44.16
N VAL A 137 18.30 19.56 43.07
CA VAL A 137 17.44 18.40 42.88
C VAL A 137 18.16 17.33 42.04
N HIS A 138 17.94 16.06 42.36
CA HIS A 138 18.38 14.96 41.50
C HIS A 138 17.65 15.04 40.17
N CYS A 139 18.39 14.94 39.06
CA CYS A 139 17.80 14.97 37.73
C CYS A 139 18.09 13.67 36.99
N VAL A 140 17.03 13.07 36.46
CA VAL A 140 17.10 11.96 35.52
C VAL A 140 16.63 12.46 34.15
N LEU A 141 17.42 12.23 33.12
CA LEU A 141 17.06 12.55 31.75
C LEU A 141 16.77 11.24 31.03
N ILE A 142 15.81 11.24 30.12
CA ILE A 142 15.57 10.12 29.22
C ILE A 142 15.65 10.65 27.79
N ALA A 143 16.50 10.03 26.97
CA ALA A 143 16.67 10.45 25.58
C ALA A 143 17.00 9.29 24.65
N ASP A 144 16.61 9.44 23.39
CA ASP A 144 17.27 8.76 22.26
C ASP A 144 18.42 9.64 21.76
N GLU A 145 19.65 9.29 22.14
CA GLU A 145 20.83 10.15 21.92
C GLU A 145 21.11 10.41 20.45
N GLU A 146 20.89 9.43 19.58
CA GLU A 146 21.11 9.56 18.13
C GLU A 146 20.15 10.61 17.54
N ARG A 147 18.89 10.59 17.98
CA ARG A 147 17.89 11.57 17.56
C ARG A 147 18.11 12.94 18.20
N ALA A 148 18.53 12.97 19.45
CA ALA A 148 18.86 14.21 20.14
C ALA A 148 20.01 14.94 19.41
N ASP A 149 21.05 14.20 19.00
CA ASP A 149 22.17 14.78 18.27
C ASP A 149 21.75 15.31 16.89
N GLY A 150 20.92 14.56 16.15
CA GLY A 150 20.32 15.03 14.90
C GLY A 150 19.41 16.26 15.07
N ARG A 151 18.63 16.32 16.15
CA ARG A 151 17.70 17.42 16.45
C ARG A 151 18.43 18.71 16.87
N PHE A 152 19.50 18.58 17.64
CA PHE A 152 20.22 19.70 18.27
C PHE A 152 21.62 19.96 17.66
N LYS A 153 21.92 19.37 16.49
CA LYS A 153 23.05 19.74 15.60
C LYS A 153 24.39 19.96 16.34
N ASN A 154 24.90 18.91 17.02
CA ASN A 154 26.15 18.89 17.78
C ASN A 154 26.19 19.69 19.11
N GLU A 155 25.13 20.41 19.49
CA GLU A 155 25.07 21.05 20.82
C GLU A 155 24.83 20.04 21.94
N TYR A 156 24.12 18.95 21.63
CA TYR A 156 23.80 17.86 22.56
C TYR A 156 25.05 17.21 23.16
N GLY A 157 26.07 16.91 22.34
CA GLY A 157 27.31 16.28 22.80
C GLY A 157 28.05 17.12 23.85
N ARG A 158 28.19 18.44 23.60
CA ARG A 158 28.83 19.38 24.53
C ARG A 158 28.07 19.50 25.85
N TYR A 159 26.74 19.50 25.76
CA TYR A 159 25.88 19.52 26.93
C TYR A 159 26.02 18.26 27.78
N LYS A 160 25.96 17.09 27.13
CA LYS A 160 26.08 15.79 27.79
C LYS A 160 27.35 15.73 28.62
N GLU A 161 28.49 16.14 28.05
CA GLU A 161 29.77 16.20 28.77
C GLU A 161 29.73 17.07 30.03
N ARG A 162 28.99 18.19 29.98
CA ARG A 162 28.92 19.14 31.10
C ARG A 162 27.96 18.71 32.22
N ILE A 163 26.86 18.04 31.88
CA ILE A 163 25.76 17.81 32.83
C ILE A 163 25.53 16.34 33.15
N VAL A 164 25.80 15.43 32.23
CA VAL A 164 25.50 14.02 32.43
C VAL A 164 26.72 13.33 33.02
N GLY A 165 26.65 12.99 34.31
CA GLY A 165 27.72 12.25 34.98
C GLY A 165 27.77 10.78 34.60
N LYS A 166 26.61 10.20 34.21
CA LYS A 166 26.52 8.80 33.79
C LYS A 166 25.34 8.52 32.89
N THR A 167 25.55 7.64 31.90
CA THR A 167 24.50 7.10 31.03
C THR A 167 24.24 5.63 31.33
N ILE A 168 22.98 5.28 31.61
CA ILE A 168 22.47 3.91 31.64
C ILE A 168 21.88 3.61 30.26
N VAL A 169 22.56 2.80 29.47
CA VAL A 169 22.07 2.40 28.14
C VAL A 169 21.15 1.20 28.28
N LEU A 170 19.88 1.37 27.92
CA LEU A 170 18.90 0.29 27.88
C LEU A 170 18.96 -0.42 26.53
N GLN A 171 18.97 -1.75 26.60
CA GLN A 171 18.86 -2.64 25.46
C GLN A 171 17.58 -3.46 25.58
N SER A 172 16.91 -3.67 24.46
CA SER A 172 15.73 -4.52 24.38
C SER A 172 16.08 -5.96 24.71
N ASN A 173 15.41 -6.57 25.70
CA ASN A 173 15.38 -8.03 25.84
C ASN A 173 14.15 -8.55 25.09
N ILE A 174 14.36 -8.99 23.84
CA ILE A 174 13.27 -9.45 22.96
C ILE A 174 12.64 -10.73 23.51
N HIS A 175 13.46 -11.66 24.03
CA HIS A 175 12.99 -12.93 24.56
C HIS A 175 12.03 -12.75 25.74
N ASP A 176 12.49 -12.07 26.80
CA ASP A 176 11.67 -11.81 28.00
C ASP A 176 10.41 -11.01 27.64
N PHE A 177 10.53 -10.05 26.71
CA PHE A 177 9.40 -9.25 26.27
C PHE A 177 8.35 -10.09 25.53
N CYS A 178 8.78 -10.99 24.64
CA CYS A 178 7.89 -11.90 23.94
C CYS A 178 7.17 -12.82 24.94
N ASP A 179 7.89 -13.46 25.86
CA ASP A 179 7.30 -14.33 26.89
C ASP A 179 6.24 -13.58 27.72
N GLN A 180 6.56 -12.37 28.20
CA GLN A 180 5.62 -11.56 28.99
C GLN A 180 4.37 -11.15 28.20
N VAL A 181 4.53 -10.74 26.94
CA VAL A 181 3.40 -10.35 26.08
C VAL A 181 2.51 -11.55 25.80
N ILE A 182 3.09 -12.68 25.39
CA ILE A 182 2.35 -13.89 25.04
C ILE A 182 1.58 -14.42 26.26
N ARG A 183 2.19 -14.43 27.46
CA ARG A 183 1.51 -14.83 28.71
C ARG A 183 0.27 -13.99 29.03
N GLY A 184 0.22 -12.75 28.55
CA GLY A 184 -0.91 -11.84 28.72
C GLY A 184 -2.10 -12.10 27.78
N PHE A 185 -1.96 -12.95 26.76
CA PHE A 185 -3.04 -13.22 25.82
C PHE A 185 -4.18 -14.02 26.46
N ALA A 186 -5.42 -13.66 26.15
CA ALA A 186 -6.61 -14.26 26.77
C ALA A 186 -6.86 -15.70 26.28
N ASN A 187 -6.72 -15.94 24.97
CA ASN A 187 -6.95 -17.26 24.38
C ASN A 187 -5.87 -18.27 24.83
N GLN A 188 -6.26 -19.28 25.61
CA GLN A 188 -5.34 -20.27 26.16
C GLN A 188 -4.63 -21.11 25.09
N GLN A 189 -5.34 -21.55 24.05
CA GLN A 189 -4.78 -22.41 23.01
C GLN A 189 -3.70 -21.66 22.22
N VAL A 190 -4.00 -20.42 21.81
CA VAL A 190 -3.04 -19.57 21.09
C VAL A 190 -1.84 -19.23 21.98
N ARG A 191 -2.08 -18.89 23.25
CA ARG A 191 -1.01 -18.61 24.22
C ARG A 191 -0.06 -19.80 24.39
N GLU A 192 -0.58 -21.00 24.60
CA GLU A 192 0.24 -22.21 24.75
C GLU A 192 1.03 -22.53 23.48
N ALA A 193 0.41 -22.42 22.30
CA ALA A 193 1.08 -22.64 21.02
C ALA A 193 2.18 -21.61 20.75
N MET A 194 1.92 -20.32 20.99
CA MET A 194 2.91 -19.25 20.83
C MET A 194 4.07 -19.37 21.83
N LEU A 195 3.82 -19.79 23.07
CA LEU A 195 4.89 -20.10 24.02
C LEU A 195 5.72 -21.31 23.57
N GLY A 196 5.07 -22.35 23.03
CA GLY A 196 5.75 -23.51 22.45
C GLY A 196 6.61 -23.16 21.22
N GLY A 197 6.21 -22.14 20.46
CA GLY A 197 6.94 -21.60 19.30
C GLY A 197 7.81 -20.37 19.59
N ALA A 198 7.97 -19.96 20.85
CA ALA A 198 8.54 -18.65 21.20
C ALA A 198 9.98 -18.47 20.66
N GLU A 199 10.82 -19.49 20.77
CA GLU A 199 12.20 -19.45 20.27
C GLU A 199 12.26 -19.14 18.76
N ARG A 200 11.34 -19.70 17.97
CA ARG A 200 11.25 -19.43 16.52
C ARG A 200 10.84 -17.99 16.25
N ILE A 201 9.84 -17.50 17.00
CA ILE A 201 9.34 -16.13 16.88
C ILE A 201 10.45 -15.13 17.25
N VAL A 202 11.18 -15.38 18.34
CA VAL A 202 12.31 -14.56 18.78
C VAL A 202 13.42 -14.56 17.73
N ALA A 203 13.81 -15.74 17.23
CA ALA A 203 14.83 -15.86 16.18
C ALA A 203 14.45 -15.08 14.91
N LEU A 204 13.17 -15.11 14.51
CA LEU A 204 12.66 -14.34 13.38
C LEU A 204 12.74 -12.83 13.63
N ILE A 205 12.33 -12.35 14.81
CA ILE A 205 12.37 -10.93 15.19
C ILE A 205 13.82 -10.40 15.23
N GLU A 206 14.72 -11.18 15.82
CA GLU A 206 16.14 -10.84 15.93
C GLU A 206 16.84 -10.87 14.58
N GLY A 207 16.58 -11.90 13.77
CA GLY A 207 17.05 -12.00 12.39
C GLY A 207 16.60 -10.81 11.54
N ALA A 208 15.37 -10.34 11.80
CA ALA A 208 14.82 -9.17 11.13
C ALA A 208 15.26 -7.81 11.70
N LYS A 209 16.14 -7.82 12.71
CA LYS A 209 16.67 -6.62 13.38
C LYS A 209 15.58 -5.68 13.92
N LEU A 210 14.40 -6.21 14.24
CA LEU A 210 13.28 -5.41 14.74
C LEU A 210 13.46 -5.10 16.24
N LYS A 211 14.15 -3.98 16.53
CA LYS A 211 14.52 -3.60 17.91
C LYS A 211 13.40 -2.89 18.70
N ASN A 212 12.42 -2.32 18.00
CA ASN A 212 11.36 -1.52 18.60
C ASN A 212 10.30 -2.42 19.24
N LEU A 213 10.22 -2.45 20.57
CA LEU A 213 9.31 -3.32 21.31
C LEU A 213 7.82 -3.01 21.02
N ARG A 214 7.48 -1.82 20.53
CA ARG A 214 6.13 -1.51 20.08
C ARG A 214 5.78 -2.29 18.81
N ALA A 215 6.69 -2.37 17.86
CA ALA A 215 6.51 -3.14 16.63
C ALA A 215 6.48 -4.65 16.94
N VAL A 216 7.34 -5.11 17.86
CA VAL A 216 7.31 -6.50 18.36
C VAL A 216 5.97 -6.83 19.02
N ARG A 217 5.47 -5.96 19.90
CA ARG A 217 4.14 -6.14 20.53
C ARG A 217 3.04 -6.19 19.48
N PHE A 218 3.11 -5.32 18.47
CA PHE A 218 2.14 -5.31 17.39
C PHE A 218 2.18 -6.63 16.61
N LEU A 219 3.37 -7.11 16.24
CA LEU A 219 3.54 -8.42 15.61
C LEU A 219 2.92 -9.56 16.42
N LEU A 220 3.23 -9.65 17.71
CA LEU A 220 2.67 -10.70 18.56
C LEU A 220 1.15 -10.60 18.68
N THR A 221 0.60 -9.38 18.66
CA THR A 221 -0.85 -9.13 18.72
C THR A 221 -1.53 -9.53 17.41
N GLU A 222 -0.95 -9.18 16.26
CA GLU A 222 -1.47 -9.57 14.95
C GLU A 222 -1.39 -11.10 14.76
N MET A 223 -0.31 -11.72 15.21
CA MET A 223 -0.22 -13.18 15.27
C MET A 223 -1.35 -13.76 16.14
N GLU A 224 -1.61 -13.22 17.32
CA GLU A 224 -2.72 -13.67 18.17
C GLU A 224 -4.08 -13.58 17.46
N ILE A 225 -4.33 -12.46 16.75
CA ILE A 225 -5.57 -12.21 16.01
C ILE A 225 -5.75 -13.21 14.86
N VAL A 226 -4.72 -13.47 14.07
CA VAL A 226 -4.81 -14.45 12.99
C VAL A 226 -4.99 -15.85 13.58
N LEU A 227 -4.15 -16.25 14.53
CA LEU A 227 -4.15 -17.60 15.10
C LEU A 227 -5.46 -17.94 15.81
N ARG A 228 -6.09 -16.99 16.53
CA ARG A 228 -7.39 -17.22 17.18
C ARG A 228 -8.55 -17.36 16.18
N SER A 229 -8.34 -16.92 14.94
CA SER A 229 -9.33 -17.01 13.85
C SER A 229 -9.16 -18.28 13.01
N LEU A 230 -8.11 -19.08 13.26
CA LEU A 230 -7.87 -20.36 12.60
C LEU A 230 -8.48 -21.54 13.38
N SER A 231 -8.59 -22.69 12.71
CA SER A 231 -8.95 -23.94 13.39
C SER A 231 -7.81 -24.39 14.34
N PRO A 232 -8.11 -24.94 15.53
CA PRO A 232 -7.09 -25.23 16.56
C PRO A 232 -5.94 -26.13 16.10
N ASP A 233 -6.21 -27.07 15.19
CA ASP A 233 -5.24 -27.99 14.59
C ASP A 233 -4.23 -27.29 13.67
N LEU A 234 -4.55 -26.11 13.16
CA LEU A 234 -3.72 -25.33 12.25
C LEU A 234 -2.77 -24.35 12.97
N ILE A 235 -3.01 -24.03 14.25
CA ILE A 235 -2.27 -22.98 14.97
C ILE A 235 -0.76 -23.25 14.98
N ASN A 236 -0.34 -24.47 15.34
CA ASN A 236 1.08 -24.82 15.36
C ASN A 236 1.70 -24.82 13.96
N ARG A 237 0.94 -25.22 12.93
CA ARG A 237 1.38 -25.15 11.53
C ARG A 237 1.57 -23.70 11.09
N ALA A 238 0.66 -22.82 11.47
CA ALA A 238 0.70 -21.39 11.17
C ALA A 238 1.92 -20.70 11.78
N ILE A 239 2.28 -21.05 13.03
CA ILE A 239 3.50 -20.53 13.69
C ILE A 239 4.76 -21.03 12.98
N ALA A 240 4.72 -22.23 12.39
CA ALA A 240 5.85 -22.83 11.70
C ALA A 240 5.95 -22.46 10.20
N SER A 241 4.91 -21.85 9.61
CA SER A 241 4.85 -21.50 8.19
C SER A 241 5.52 -20.15 7.89
N SER A 242 5.36 -19.65 6.67
CA SER A 242 5.83 -18.33 6.26
C SER A 242 4.97 -17.17 6.78
N LEU A 243 3.81 -17.44 7.38
CA LEU A 243 2.88 -16.43 7.90
C LEU A 243 3.52 -15.44 8.90
N PRO A 244 4.31 -15.87 9.91
CA PRO A 244 4.95 -14.94 10.84
C PRO A 244 5.93 -13.99 10.15
N SER A 245 6.66 -14.48 9.13
CA SER A 245 7.59 -13.64 8.36
C SER A 245 6.87 -12.64 7.45
N ALA A 246 5.71 -13.01 6.89
CA ALA A 246 4.85 -12.12 6.12
C ALA A 246 4.26 -11.00 7.00
N LEU A 247 3.75 -11.35 8.20
CA LEU A 247 3.29 -10.38 9.20
C LEU A 247 4.43 -9.45 9.64
N LEU A 248 5.62 -10.01 9.87
CA LEU A 248 6.80 -9.22 10.24
C LEU A 248 7.17 -8.25 9.13
N PHE A 249 7.16 -8.68 7.86
CA PHE A 249 7.45 -7.80 6.73
C PHE A 249 6.47 -6.61 6.69
N TRP A 250 5.16 -6.85 6.77
CA TRP A 250 4.15 -5.79 6.81
C TRP A 250 4.41 -4.78 7.94
N ILE A 251 4.59 -5.28 9.16
CA ILE A 251 4.76 -4.45 10.36
C ILE A 251 6.09 -3.71 10.32
N GLY A 252 7.17 -4.39 9.93
CA GLY A 252 8.48 -3.81 9.75
C GLY A 252 8.46 -2.69 8.72
N ALA A 253 7.87 -2.93 7.55
CA ALA A 253 7.78 -1.95 6.46
C ALA A 253 6.99 -0.69 6.87
N THR A 254 5.81 -0.87 7.46
CA THR A 254 4.94 0.24 7.88
C THR A 254 5.46 0.98 9.12
N SER A 255 6.24 0.33 9.97
CA SER A 255 6.89 1.00 11.11
C SER A 255 7.97 2.01 10.71
N LYS A 256 8.53 1.87 9.51
CA LYS A 256 9.50 2.81 8.93
C LYS A 256 8.81 3.97 8.22
N ASP A 257 7.85 3.65 7.37
CA ASP A 257 7.05 4.63 6.64
C ASP A 257 5.66 4.04 6.39
N ALA A 258 4.61 4.78 6.79
CA ALA A 258 3.23 4.40 6.53
C ALA A 258 2.94 4.27 5.02
N GLY A 259 3.68 5.01 4.17
CA GLY A 259 3.61 4.90 2.71
C GLY A 259 4.00 3.53 2.16
N ASN A 260 4.78 2.74 2.92
CA ASN A 260 5.18 1.38 2.52
C ASN A 260 4.02 0.38 2.50
N LEU A 261 2.84 0.75 3.01
CA LEU A 261 1.64 -0.08 2.88
C LEU A 261 1.30 -0.41 1.42
N ARG A 262 1.62 0.49 0.48
CA ARG A 262 1.44 0.24 -0.96
C ARG A 262 2.34 -0.90 -1.45
N VAL A 263 3.60 -0.91 -1.01
CA VAL A 263 4.58 -1.97 -1.34
C VAL A 263 4.09 -3.31 -0.78
N VAL A 264 3.65 -3.34 0.48
CA VAL A 264 3.10 -4.56 1.11
C VAL A 264 1.93 -5.12 0.29
N LYS A 265 0.96 -4.28 -0.10
CA LYS A 265 -0.16 -4.72 -0.94
C LYS A 265 0.31 -5.30 -2.27
N ARG A 266 1.25 -4.62 -2.95
CA ARG A 266 1.78 -5.08 -4.24
C ARG A 266 2.42 -6.46 -4.11
N VAL A 267 3.19 -6.70 -3.05
CA VAL A 267 3.85 -7.98 -2.78
C VAL A 267 2.84 -9.12 -2.67
N PHE A 268 1.79 -8.96 -1.87
CA PHE A 268 0.82 -10.03 -1.61
C PHE A 268 -0.32 -10.13 -2.63
N LEU A 269 -0.46 -9.17 -3.56
CA LEU A 269 -1.42 -9.25 -4.67
C LEU A 269 -0.79 -9.68 -6.00
N ASN A 270 0.54 -9.65 -6.10
CA ASN A 270 1.24 -9.95 -7.35
C ASN A 270 1.88 -11.34 -7.33
N GLN A 271 1.39 -12.25 -8.20
CA GLN A 271 1.93 -13.60 -8.39
C GLN A 271 3.33 -13.63 -9.02
N ALA A 272 3.83 -12.50 -9.53
CA ALA A 272 5.12 -12.39 -10.20
C ALA A 272 6.12 -11.50 -9.45
N ILE A 273 5.92 -11.26 -8.15
CA ILE A 273 6.77 -10.32 -7.41
C ILE A 273 8.25 -10.75 -7.37
N ASP A 274 8.53 -12.04 -7.18
CA ASP A 274 9.90 -12.59 -7.17
C ASP A 274 10.57 -12.43 -8.53
N PHE A 275 9.78 -12.65 -9.59
CA PHE A 275 10.21 -12.46 -10.96
C PHE A 275 10.51 -10.98 -11.26
N GLU A 276 9.63 -10.05 -10.86
CA GLU A 276 9.83 -8.61 -11.01
C GLU A 276 11.07 -8.14 -10.25
N LEU A 277 11.25 -8.61 -9.01
CA LEU A 277 12.43 -8.35 -8.20
C LEU A 277 13.71 -8.85 -8.90
N ALA A 278 13.70 -10.09 -9.40
CA ALA A 278 14.84 -10.69 -10.07
C ALA A 278 15.18 -9.99 -11.40
N THR A 279 14.16 -9.52 -12.12
CA THR A 279 14.29 -8.70 -13.33
C THR A 279 14.93 -7.35 -12.99
N ARG A 280 14.43 -6.69 -11.95
CA ARG A 280 14.94 -5.38 -11.53
C ARG A 280 16.39 -5.43 -11.06
N ILE A 281 16.77 -6.46 -10.30
CA ILE A 281 18.16 -6.70 -9.89
C ILE A 281 19.06 -6.92 -11.10
N TYR A 282 18.58 -7.65 -12.11
CA TYR A 282 19.33 -7.89 -13.35
C TYR A 282 19.51 -6.61 -14.17
N GLU A 283 18.46 -5.81 -14.35
CA GLU A 283 18.49 -4.51 -15.03
C GLU A 283 19.50 -3.54 -14.38
N LYS A 284 19.48 -3.44 -13.04
CA LYS A 284 20.43 -2.61 -12.28
C LYS A 284 21.88 -3.05 -12.49
N ARG A 285 22.13 -4.35 -12.67
CA ARG A 285 23.48 -4.88 -12.97
C ARG A 285 23.89 -4.62 -14.42
N LYS A 286 22.96 -4.72 -15.38
CA LYS A 286 23.21 -4.51 -16.82
C LYS A 286 23.48 -3.04 -17.15
N ASN A 287 22.71 -2.12 -16.56
CA ASN A 287 22.71 -0.69 -16.94
C ASN A 287 23.74 0.16 -16.17
N GLY A 288 24.49 -0.43 -15.24
CA GLY A 288 25.39 0.30 -14.34
C GLY A 288 24.63 1.25 -13.38
N GLN A 289 25.32 1.74 -12.35
CA GLN A 289 24.80 2.72 -11.37
C GLN A 289 24.49 4.11 -11.97
N GLU A 290 24.27 4.27 -13.28
CA GLU A 290 24.07 5.58 -13.91
C GLU A 290 22.62 6.11 -13.84
N ASN A 291 21.64 5.29 -13.45
CA ASN A 291 20.24 5.70 -13.28
C ASN A 291 19.86 6.14 -11.85
N ASP A 292 20.82 6.68 -11.08
CA ASP A 292 20.60 7.19 -9.70
C ASP A 292 19.68 8.44 -9.61
N LYS A 293 19.10 8.88 -10.74
CA LYS A 293 18.15 10.00 -10.82
C LYS A 293 16.68 9.59 -11.02
N ALA A 294 16.39 8.31 -11.22
CA ALA A 294 15.01 7.83 -11.30
C ALA A 294 14.42 7.68 -9.89
N VAL A 295 13.15 8.07 -9.69
CA VAL A 295 12.44 7.82 -8.43
C VAL A 295 12.38 6.30 -8.20
N PRO A 296 12.75 5.80 -7.01
CA PRO A 296 12.69 4.37 -6.71
C PRO A 296 11.27 3.84 -6.88
N ASP A 297 11.09 2.86 -7.77
CA ASP A 297 9.82 2.14 -7.93
C ASP A 297 9.55 1.27 -6.68
N ASP A 298 8.32 0.80 -6.51
CA ASP A 298 7.92 -0.04 -5.38
C ASP A 298 8.74 -1.34 -5.30
N ILE A 299 9.26 -1.86 -6.42
CA ILE A 299 10.17 -3.03 -6.42
C ILE A 299 11.55 -2.69 -5.85
N ASP A 300 12.06 -1.49 -6.13
CA ASP A 300 13.32 -1.04 -5.54
C ASP A 300 13.16 -0.86 -4.02
N LYS A 301 12.05 -0.24 -3.60
CA LYS A 301 11.70 -0.12 -2.18
C LYS A 301 11.48 -1.48 -1.52
N PHE A 302 10.86 -2.43 -2.22
CA PHE A 302 10.68 -3.79 -1.73
C PHE A 302 12.01 -4.47 -1.45
N SER A 303 12.93 -4.44 -2.41
CA SER A 303 14.30 -4.96 -2.26
C SER A 303 15.02 -4.35 -1.06
N ASP A 304 14.95 -3.02 -0.92
CA ASP A 304 15.59 -2.31 0.18
C ASP A 304 15.00 -2.71 1.52
N LEU A 305 13.67 -2.79 1.62
CA LEU A 305 12.96 -3.23 2.81
C LEU A 305 13.32 -4.68 3.19
N LEU A 306 13.41 -5.61 2.24
CA LEU A 306 13.83 -6.99 2.50
C LEU A 306 15.23 -7.05 3.10
N ASN A 307 16.18 -6.30 2.52
CA ASN A 307 17.56 -6.29 3.00
C ASN A 307 17.68 -5.65 4.39
N GLU A 308 16.98 -4.54 4.60
CA GLU A 308 17.00 -3.85 5.88
C GLU A 308 16.32 -4.64 7.00
N LEU A 309 15.24 -5.36 6.67
CA LEU A 309 14.51 -6.24 7.57
C LEU A 309 15.09 -7.67 7.61
N GLY A 310 16.21 -7.96 6.92
CA GLY A 310 16.81 -9.30 6.95
C GLY A 310 15.91 -10.43 6.43
N LEU A 311 14.91 -10.13 5.61
CA LEU A 311 13.92 -11.09 5.10
C LEU A 311 14.20 -11.54 3.65
N SER A 312 15.37 -11.25 3.11
CA SER A 312 15.73 -11.57 1.73
C SER A 312 15.68 -13.08 1.41
N GLN A 313 15.69 -13.96 2.40
CA GLN A 313 15.53 -15.41 2.21
C GLN A 313 14.10 -15.91 2.46
N GLU A 314 13.25 -15.11 3.11
CA GLU A 314 11.89 -15.51 3.52
C GLU A 314 10.85 -15.22 2.43
N HIS A 315 11.08 -14.18 1.63
CA HIS A 315 10.09 -13.67 0.67
C HIS A 315 9.62 -14.70 -0.36
N GLY A 316 10.50 -15.61 -0.81
CA GLY A 316 10.14 -16.65 -1.79
C GLY A 316 9.17 -17.72 -1.27
N ASN A 317 8.87 -17.71 0.04
CA ASN A 317 7.87 -18.59 0.65
C ASN A 317 6.52 -17.87 0.90
N TRP A 318 6.38 -16.61 0.50
CA TRP A 318 5.16 -15.84 0.70
C TRP A 318 4.17 -16.10 -0.45
N PRO A 319 2.93 -16.51 -0.16
CA PRO A 319 1.93 -16.69 -1.19
C PRO A 319 1.38 -15.35 -1.65
N THR A 320 0.83 -15.32 -2.86
CA THR A 320 -0.16 -14.30 -3.22
C THR A 320 -1.44 -14.56 -2.43
N SER A 321 -1.90 -13.59 -1.64
CA SER A 321 -3.06 -13.74 -0.78
C SER A 321 -3.81 -12.42 -0.62
N SER A 322 -4.99 -12.32 -1.25
CA SER A 322 -5.91 -11.20 -1.02
C SER A 322 -6.45 -11.21 0.42
N ALA A 323 -6.67 -12.40 0.99
CA ALA A 323 -7.14 -12.56 2.37
C ALA A 323 -6.14 -12.00 3.40
N PHE A 324 -4.83 -12.17 3.15
CA PHE A 324 -3.78 -11.53 3.94
C PHE A 324 -3.84 -10.00 3.84
N VAL A 325 -4.02 -9.46 2.63
CA VAL A 325 -4.15 -8.01 2.42
C VAL A 325 -5.39 -7.44 3.10
N ASP A 326 -6.51 -8.17 3.09
CA ASP A 326 -7.73 -7.78 3.79
C ASP A 326 -7.52 -7.73 5.32
N HIS A 327 -6.76 -8.68 5.87
CA HIS A 327 -6.35 -8.67 7.28
C HIS A 327 -5.43 -7.47 7.60
N VAL A 328 -4.40 -7.24 6.77
CA VAL A 328 -3.50 -6.07 6.87
C VAL A 328 -4.26 -4.74 6.87
N LEU A 329 -5.38 -4.67 6.15
CA LEU A 329 -6.23 -3.48 6.06
C LEU A 329 -7.30 -3.40 7.15
N GLY A 330 -7.41 -4.41 8.01
CA GLY A 330 -8.43 -4.48 9.05
C GLY A 330 -9.85 -4.55 8.49
N LEU A 331 -10.05 -5.13 7.31
CA LEU A 331 -11.38 -5.26 6.71
C LEU A 331 -12.19 -6.34 7.45
N GLU A 332 -13.47 -6.06 7.74
CA GLU A 332 -14.38 -7.02 8.39
C GLU A 332 -14.57 -8.32 7.59
N ARG A 333 -14.21 -8.33 6.30
CA ARG A 333 -14.37 -9.46 5.38
C ARG A 333 -13.14 -10.37 5.26
N ALA A 334 -12.10 -10.18 6.07
CA ALA A 334 -10.90 -11.02 5.98
C ALA A 334 -11.24 -12.52 6.14
N ASP A 335 -11.07 -13.28 5.05
CA ASP A 335 -11.38 -14.72 5.02
C ASP A 335 -10.19 -15.54 5.53
N TYR A 336 -10.18 -15.83 6.83
CA TYR A 336 -9.13 -16.63 7.47
C TYR A 336 -9.10 -18.09 7.00
N ARG A 337 -10.18 -18.59 6.38
CA ARG A 337 -10.17 -19.91 5.73
C ARG A 337 -9.36 -19.84 4.44
N GLN A 338 -9.59 -18.83 3.60
CA GLN A 338 -8.79 -18.61 2.40
C GLN A 338 -7.33 -18.34 2.76
N LEU A 339 -7.05 -17.51 3.77
CA LEU A 339 -5.69 -17.28 4.28
C LEU A 339 -4.99 -18.59 4.66
N SER A 340 -5.72 -19.51 5.33
CA SER A 340 -5.14 -20.81 5.70
C SER A 340 -4.78 -21.70 4.50
N ILE A 341 -5.51 -21.56 3.38
CA ILE A 341 -5.22 -22.25 2.12
C ILE A 341 -4.01 -21.60 1.44
N ASP A 342 -4.01 -20.28 1.33
CA ASP A 342 -2.95 -19.52 0.65
C ASP A 342 -1.58 -19.78 1.31
N PHE A 343 -1.52 -19.79 2.65
CA PHE A 343 -0.31 -20.09 3.42
C PHE A 343 -0.02 -21.59 3.59
N GLY A 344 -0.74 -22.48 2.88
CA GLY A 344 -0.48 -23.92 2.85
C GLY A 344 -0.67 -24.62 4.21
N LEU A 345 -1.53 -24.10 5.08
CA LEU A 345 -1.76 -24.67 6.42
C LEU A 345 -2.65 -25.92 6.36
N VAL A 346 -3.60 -25.88 5.44
CA VAL A 346 -4.51 -26.99 5.12
C VAL A 346 -3.92 -27.76 3.94
N GLU A 347 -4.01 -29.09 3.96
CA GLU A 347 -3.75 -29.90 2.77
C GLU A 347 -4.81 -29.55 1.72
N ALA A 348 -4.46 -28.63 0.81
CA ALA A 348 -5.38 -28.20 -0.23
C ALA A 348 -5.45 -29.27 -1.34
N VAL A 349 -6.69 -29.60 -1.67
CA VAL A 349 -7.13 -30.32 -2.87
C VAL A 349 -6.33 -29.82 -4.08
N ALA A 350 -5.66 -30.76 -4.77
CA ALA A 350 -4.96 -30.63 -6.05
C ALA A 350 -4.74 -29.17 -6.52
N GLN A 351 -3.57 -28.60 -6.20
CA GLN A 351 -3.11 -27.36 -6.82
C GLN A 351 -3.30 -27.48 -8.34
N HIS A 352 -4.08 -26.56 -8.93
CA HIS A 352 -4.04 -26.38 -10.38
C HIS A 352 -2.59 -26.01 -10.73
N TYR A 353 -1.93 -26.86 -11.51
CA TYR A 353 -0.57 -26.63 -11.94
C TYR A 353 -0.54 -25.39 -12.85
N ASP A 354 0.05 -24.29 -12.39
CA ASP A 354 0.33 -23.12 -13.22
C ASP A 354 1.86 -23.06 -13.48
N PRO A 355 2.30 -23.23 -14.74
CA PRO A 355 3.73 -23.16 -15.07
C PRO A 355 4.35 -21.80 -14.72
N ILE A 356 3.60 -20.69 -14.81
CA ILE A 356 4.12 -19.36 -14.46
C ILE A 356 4.44 -19.28 -12.97
N SER A 357 3.64 -19.91 -12.10
CA SER A 357 3.91 -19.94 -10.66
C SER A 357 5.22 -20.66 -10.35
N VAL A 358 5.50 -21.78 -11.03
CA VAL A 358 6.77 -22.51 -10.89
C VAL A 358 7.95 -21.67 -11.38
N ILE A 359 7.81 -20.99 -12.53
CA ILE A 359 8.88 -20.15 -13.09
C ILE A 359 9.13 -18.91 -12.23
N ASN A 360 8.09 -18.29 -11.67
CA ASN A 360 8.25 -17.11 -10.82
C ASN A 360 9.01 -17.43 -9.52
N HIS A 361 8.87 -18.65 -9.00
CA HIS A 361 9.57 -19.13 -7.81
C HIS A 361 10.74 -20.08 -8.16
N TYR A 362 11.39 -19.89 -9.32
CA TYR A 362 12.42 -20.80 -9.83
C TYR A 362 13.57 -21.10 -8.86
N ALA A 363 13.86 -20.20 -7.92
CA ALA A 363 14.89 -20.38 -6.90
C ALA A 363 14.58 -21.51 -5.89
N THR A 364 13.32 -21.91 -5.77
CA THR A 364 12.85 -22.93 -4.82
C THR A 364 12.54 -24.27 -5.49
N HIS A 365 12.67 -24.35 -6.81
CA HIS A 365 12.35 -25.53 -7.62
C HIS A 365 13.60 -26.16 -8.23
N SER A 366 13.51 -27.43 -8.61
CA SER A 366 14.61 -28.11 -9.31
C SER A 366 14.74 -27.60 -10.75
N ASP A 367 15.95 -27.68 -11.33
CA ASP A 367 16.18 -27.34 -12.74
C ASP A 367 15.22 -28.09 -13.68
N GLN A 368 14.93 -29.36 -13.38
CA GLN A 368 14.02 -30.19 -14.17
C GLN A 368 12.58 -29.64 -14.13
N ASP A 369 12.11 -29.21 -12.96
CA ASP A 369 10.75 -28.67 -12.79
C ASP A 369 10.62 -27.31 -13.49
N VAL A 370 11.64 -26.45 -13.37
CA VAL A 370 11.67 -25.14 -14.03
C VAL A 370 11.70 -25.30 -15.55
N GLN A 371 12.52 -26.21 -16.09
CA GLN A 371 12.55 -26.47 -17.54
C GLN A 371 11.23 -27.07 -18.05
N ALA A 372 10.60 -27.96 -17.27
CA ALA A 372 9.28 -28.49 -17.61
C ALA A 372 8.22 -27.39 -17.62
N ALA A 373 8.22 -26.50 -16.62
CA ALA A 373 7.32 -25.36 -16.54
C ALA A 373 7.54 -24.37 -17.70
N ILE A 374 8.80 -24.06 -18.05
CA ILE A 374 9.14 -23.22 -19.21
C ILE A 374 8.55 -23.82 -20.50
N LYS A 375 8.68 -25.13 -20.69
CA LYS A 375 8.11 -25.81 -21.86
C LYS A 375 6.59 -25.70 -21.88
N ILE A 376 5.93 -25.95 -20.75
CA ILE A 376 4.46 -25.85 -20.66
C ILE A 376 4.00 -24.42 -20.90
N ALA A 377 4.65 -23.41 -20.31
CA ALA A 377 4.33 -22.00 -20.56
C ALA A 377 4.56 -21.62 -22.03
N HIS A 378 5.60 -22.13 -22.67
CA HIS A 378 5.88 -21.89 -24.09
C HIS A 378 4.80 -22.52 -24.99
N ASP A 379 4.42 -23.78 -24.71
CA ASP A 379 3.33 -24.46 -25.43
C ASP A 379 1.98 -23.77 -25.19
N GLU A 380 1.72 -23.35 -23.95
CA GLU A 380 0.55 -22.57 -23.55
C GLU A 380 0.51 -21.22 -24.26
N PHE A 381 1.67 -20.56 -24.44
CA PHE A 381 1.76 -19.34 -25.21
C PHE A 381 1.03 -19.60 -26.50
N HIS A 382 1.45 -20.56 -27.33
CA HIS A 382 0.91 -20.86 -28.67
C HIS A 382 -0.53 -21.41 -28.72
N GLY A 383 -1.18 -21.65 -27.59
CA GLY A 383 -2.54 -22.18 -27.54
C GLY A 383 -3.63 -21.17 -27.93
N ASP A 384 -4.76 -21.69 -28.43
CA ASP A 384 -6.00 -20.96 -28.67
C ASP A 384 -7.15 -21.58 -27.83
N PRO A 385 -8.14 -20.79 -27.38
CA PRO A 385 -8.25 -19.34 -27.54
C PRO A 385 -7.26 -18.58 -26.64
N ALA A 386 -6.69 -17.49 -27.16
CA ALA A 386 -5.66 -16.73 -26.49
C ALA A 386 -6.24 -15.65 -25.56
N GLU A 387 -5.72 -15.52 -24.35
CA GLU A 387 -6.03 -14.40 -23.45
C GLU A 387 -4.86 -13.40 -23.44
N VAL A 388 -5.09 -12.15 -23.86
CA VAL A 388 -4.02 -11.13 -24.02
C VAL A 388 -3.20 -10.94 -22.73
N THR A 389 -3.87 -10.87 -21.59
CA THR A 389 -3.23 -10.74 -20.28
C THR A 389 -2.36 -11.94 -19.93
N ARG A 390 -2.83 -13.16 -20.24
CA ARG A 390 -2.05 -14.39 -20.00
C ARG A 390 -0.84 -14.46 -20.94
N LEU A 391 -1.02 -14.16 -22.22
CA LEU A 391 0.07 -14.09 -23.20
C LEU A 391 1.15 -13.09 -22.78
N PHE A 392 0.75 -11.93 -22.29
CA PHE A 392 1.69 -10.92 -21.81
C PHE A 392 2.49 -11.40 -20.60
N ARG A 393 1.83 -12.07 -19.63
CA ARG A 393 2.52 -12.68 -18.48
C ARG A 393 3.54 -13.73 -18.94
N ILE A 394 3.15 -14.64 -19.84
CA ILE A 394 4.06 -15.66 -20.38
C ILE A 394 5.24 -15.00 -21.12
N TYR A 395 4.97 -14.02 -21.98
CA TYR A 395 6.00 -13.26 -22.69
C TYR A 395 7.04 -12.72 -21.73
N ARG A 396 6.60 -11.95 -20.71
CA ARG A 396 7.49 -11.34 -19.73
C ARG A 396 8.31 -12.42 -19.02
N THR A 397 7.65 -13.44 -18.49
CA THR A 397 8.29 -14.53 -17.76
C THR A 397 9.37 -15.23 -18.58
N LEU A 398 9.08 -15.59 -19.83
CA LEU A 398 10.03 -16.28 -20.71
C LEU A 398 11.13 -15.36 -21.25
N ASP A 399 10.85 -14.07 -21.50
CA ASP A 399 11.85 -13.10 -21.97
C ASP A 399 12.98 -12.90 -20.95
N TYR A 400 12.64 -12.83 -19.67
CA TYR A 400 13.64 -12.79 -18.60
C TYR A 400 14.40 -14.12 -18.46
N MET A 401 13.71 -15.27 -18.53
CA MET A 401 14.40 -16.57 -18.50
C MET A 401 15.40 -16.70 -19.66
N ALA A 402 15.07 -16.18 -20.84
CA ALA A 402 15.97 -16.10 -21.99
C ALA A 402 17.16 -15.17 -21.73
N SER A 403 16.94 -14.01 -21.10
CA SER A 403 18.02 -13.07 -20.72
C SER A 403 19.07 -13.69 -19.79
N ARG A 404 18.67 -14.69 -19.00
CA ARG A 404 19.51 -15.45 -18.06
C ARG A 404 20.12 -16.70 -18.67
N GLY A 405 19.76 -17.06 -19.90
CA GLY A 405 20.15 -18.33 -20.53
C GLY A 405 19.50 -19.57 -19.90
N ILE A 406 18.45 -19.39 -19.08
CA ILE A 406 17.69 -20.49 -18.47
C ILE A 406 16.71 -21.05 -19.50
N PHE A 407 16.05 -20.16 -20.27
CA PHE A 407 15.29 -20.60 -21.43
C PHE A 407 16.25 -20.94 -22.57
N SER A 408 16.08 -22.13 -23.16
CA SER A 408 16.94 -22.62 -24.25
C SER A 408 16.97 -21.71 -25.49
N MET A 409 15.93 -20.90 -25.68
CA MET A 409 15.84 -19.92 -26.76
C MET A 409 16.48 -18.59 -26.35
N PRO A 410 17.33 -17.99 -27.20
CA PRO A 410 17.90 -16.68 -26.90
C PRO A 410 16.83 -15.58 -26.97
N GLN A 411 17.01 -14.52 -26.17
CA GLN A 411 16.01 -13.47 -25.95
C GLN A 411 15.51 -12.82 -27.26
N TYR A 412 16.41 -12.53 -28.20
CA TYR A 412 16.02 -11.94 -29.49
C TYR A 412 15.13 -12.87 -30.34
N ALA A 413 15.34 -14.19 -30.25
CA ALA A 413 14.56 -15.17 -30.99
C ALA A 413 13.16 -15.31 -30.39
N TRP A 414 13.08 -15.31 -29.05
CA TRP A 414 11.80 -15.31 -28.34
C TRP A 414 10.95 -14.08 -28.67
N ARG A 415 11.55 -12.88 -28.62
CA ARG A 415 10.85 -11.63 -28.98
C ARG A 415 10.31 -11.66 -30.41
N ARG A 416 11.10 -12.19 -31.35
CA ARG A 416 10.67 -12.35 -32.75
C ARG A 416 9.48 -13.29 -32.87
N GLU A 417 9.53 -14.44 -32.19
CA GLU A 417 8.44 -15.42 -32.19
C GLU A 417 7.14 -14.85 -31.60
N VAL A 418 7.25 -14.07 -30.53
CA VAL A 418 6.13 -13.33 -29.93
C VAL A 418 5.52 -12.34 -30.93
N VAL A 419 6.35 -11.54 -31.62
CA VAL A 419 5.89 -10.59 -32.64
C VAL A 419 5.19 -11.29 -33.80
N ASP A 420 5.74 -12.41 -34.29
CA ASP A 420 5.17 -13.19 -35.38
C ASP A 420 3.78 -13.73 -34.98
N ARG A 421 3.67 -14.29 -33.76
CA ARG A 421 2.39 -14.78 -33.24
C ARG A 421 1.36 -13.69 -33.03
N LEU A 422 1.72 -12.58 -32.39
CA LEU A 422 0.81 -11.46 -32.18
C LEU A 422 0.34 -10.87 -33.52
N THR A 423 1.19 -10.87 -34.55
CA THR A 423 0.81 -10.47 -35.91
C THR A 423 -0.25 -11.40 -36.51
N GLY A 424 -0.16 -12.71 -36.25
CA GLY A 424 -1.22 -13.66 -36.61
C GLY A 424 -2.54 -13.36 -35.89
N LEU A 425 -2.51 -13.10 -34.59
CA LEU A 425 -3.71 -12.76 -33.81
C LEU A 425 -4.36 -11.43 -34.20
N ILE A 426 -3.60 -10.47 -34.72
CA ILE A 426 -4.14 -9.22 -35.30
C ILE A 426 -4.96 -9.53 -36.57
N ALA A 427 -4.53 -10.49 -37.39
CA ALA A 427 -5.26 -10.89 -38.59
C ALA A 427 -6.51 -11.71 -38.25
N GLU A 428 -6.49 -12.45 -37.14
CA GLU A 428 -7.58 -13.33 -36.69
C GLU A 428 -8.04 -13.00 -35.25
N PRO A 429 -8.62 -11.80 -35.00
CA PRO A 429 -8.95 -11.34 -33.65
C PRO A 429 -10.03 -12.16 -32.95
N HIS A 430 -10.74 -13.03 -33.67
CA HIS A 430 -11.76 -13.94 -33.12
C HIS A 430 -11.16 -15.10 -32.31
N CYS A 431 -9.86 -15.39 -32.47
CA CYS A 431 -9.13 -16.39 -31.70
C CYS A 431 -8.74 -15.88 -30.29
N VAL A 432 -9.00 -14.60 -29.99
CA VAL A 432 -8.61 -13.96 -28.73
C VAL A 432 -9.83 -13.72 -27.84
N ILE A 433 -9.71 -14.09 -26.56
CA ILE A 433 -10.73 -13.85 -25.54
C ILE A 433 -10.75 -12.35 -25.19
N PRO A 434 -11.92 -11.68 -25.27
CA PRO A 434 -12.05 -10.30 -24.86
C PRO A 434 -11.78 -10.12 -23.36
N GLY A 435 -10.85 -9.23 -23.01
CA GLY A 435 -10.48 -8.93 -21.63
C GLY A 435 -9.96 -7.50 -21.47
N VAL A 436 -9.89 -7.03 -20.23
CA VAL A 436 -9.23 -5.76 -19.90
C VAL A 436 -7.72 -5.99 -19.95
N PHE A 437 -7.03 -5.17 -20.74
CA PHE A 437 -5.58 -5.24 -20.88
C PHE A 437 -5.01 -3.82 -20.88
N GLU A 438 -4.13 -3.53 -19.93
CA GLU A 438 -3.42 -2.25 -19.84
C GLU A 438 -1.93 -2.53 -19.66
N ILE A 439 -1.10 -1.90 -20.48
CA ILE A 439 0.36 -1.86 -20.29
C ILE A 439 0.67 -0.58 -19.51
N PHE A 440 1.25 -0.71 -18.31
CA PHE A 440 1.60 0.45 -17.51
C PHE A 440 2.81 1.20 -18.12
N PRO A 441 2.83 2.54 -18.15
CA PRO A 441 3.98 3.30 -18.65
C PRO A 441 5.20 3.15 -17.73
N GLY A 442 6.36 2.79 -18.31
CA GLY A 442 7.64 2.61 -17.62
C GLY A 442 8.83 2.80 -18.54
N SER A 443 10.05 2.87 -17.98
CA SER A 443 11.29 2.93 -18.77
C SER A 443 11.64 1.54 -19.31
N TYR A 444 11.06 1.18 -20.46
CA TYR A 444 11.31 -0.09 -21.11
C TYR A 444 12.61 -0.09 -21.92
N ASP A 445 13.19 -1.28 -22.12
CA ASP A 445 14.30 -1.49 -23.05
C ASP A 445 13.82 -1.12 -24.48
N PRO A 446 14.56 -0.28 -25.24
CA PRO A 446 14.20 0.07 -26.62
C PRO A 446 13.94 -1.14 -27.53
N GLU A 447 14.53 -2.29 -27.23
CA GLU A 447 14.33 -3.54 -27.97
C GLU A 447 12.99 -4.23 -27.68
N GLU A 448 12.28 -3.88 -26.61
CA GLU A 448 10.94 -4.42 -26.28
C GLU A 448 9.79 -3.62 -26.91
N GLN A 449 10.05 -2.39 -27.35
CA GLN A 449 9.05 -1.49 -27.92
C GLN A 449 8.20 -2.14 -29.04
N PRO A 450 8.78 -2.91 -29.99
CA PRO A 450 7.99 -3.56 -31.04
C PRO A 450 7.02 -4.63 -30.50
N VAL A 451 7.34 -5.26 -29.37
CA VAL A 451 6.49 -6.29 -28.75
C VAL A 451 5.27 -5.62 -28.11
N PHE A 452 5.46 -4.52 -27.38
CA PHE A 452 4.36 -3.81 -26.73
C PHE A 452 3.39 -3.20 -27.73
N GLU A 453 3.90 -2.59 -28.80
CA GLU A 453 3.08 -2.08 -29.90
C GLU A 453 2.19 -3.19 -30.50
N LYS A 454 2.70 -4.43 -30.57
CA LYS A 454 1.92 -5.58 -31.05
C LYS A 454 0.84 -6.02 -30.06
N PHE A 455 1.12 -6.05 -28.77
CA PHE A 455 0.10 -6.34 -27.75
C PHE A 455 -1.02 -5.30 -27.75
N GLU A 456 -0.70 -4.01 -27.89
CA GLU A 456 -1.70 -2.95 -28.04
C GLU A 456 -2.52 -3.11 -29.33
N GLN A 457 -1.88 -3.43 -30.45
CA GLN A 457 -2.58 -3.71 -31.71
C GLN A 457 -3.55 -4.88 -31.60
N VAL A 458 -3.15 -5.98 -30.94
CA VAL A 458 -4.06 -7.12 -30.67
C VAL A 458 -5.25 -6.68 -29.82
N HIS A 459 -5.00 -5.97 -28.72
CA HIS A 459 -6.08 -5.50 -27.84
C HIS A 459 -7.09 -4.60 -28.58
N ASN A 460 -6.59 -3.66 -29.38
CA ASN A 460 -7.43 -2.77 -30.18
C ASN A 460 -8.23 -3.54 -31.24
N ALA A 461 -7.61 -4.51 -31.93
CA ALA A 461 -8.30 -5.35 -32.91
C ALA A 461 -9.46 -6.16 -32.29
N VAL A 462 -9.27 -6.68 -31.07
CA VAL A 462 -10.32 -7.40 -30.32
C VAL A 462 -11.44 -6.45 -29.89
N LEU A 463 -11.11 -5.25 -29.41
CA LEU A 463 -12.10 -4.23 -29.06
C LEU A 463 -12.93 -3.81 -30.27
N ASP A 464 -12.30 -3.63 -31.42
CA ASP A 464 -12.99 -3.23 -32.66
C ASP A 464 -13.88 -4.35 -33.19
N LEU A 465 -13.45 -5.61 -33.13
CA LEU A 465 -14.28 -6.77 -33.45
C LEU A 465 -15.51 -6.84 -32.53
N ARG A 466 -15.32 -6.64 -31.22
CA ARG A 466 -16.41 -6.62 -30.25
C ARG A 466 -17.41 -5.50 -30.53
N LYS A 467 -16.94 -4.26 -30.76
CA LYS A 467 -17.80 -3.13 -31.14
C LYS A 467 -18.59 -3.44 -32.42
N ALA A 468 -17.98 -4.09 -33.40
CA ALA A 468 -18.65 -4.48 -34.64
C ALA A 468 -19.76 -5.53 -34.40
N ASN A 469 -19.50 -6.53 -33.55
CA ASN A 469 -20.50 -7.54 -33.17
C ASN A 469 -21.66 -6.92 -32.37
N ASP A 470 -21.35 -6.13 -31.33
CA ASP A 470 -22.35 -5.44 -30.51
C ASP A 470 -23.25 -4.52 -31.38
N ARG A 471 -22.66 -3.84 -32.37
CA ARG A 471 -23.38 -3.04 -33.35
C ARG A 471 -24.31 -3.89 -34.22
N ASN A 472 -23.83 -5.01 -34.75
CA ASN A 472 -24.64 -5.89 -35.60
C ASN A 472 -25.84 -6.46 -34.82
N ASP A 473 -25.64 -6.84 -33.56
CA ASP A 473 -26.70 -7.29 -32.67
C ASP A 473 -27.70 -6.18 -32.34
N ALA A 474 -27.21 -4.96 -32.12
CA ALA A 474 -28.05 -3.78 -31.90
C ALA A 474 -28.92 -3.46 -33.14
N LEU A 475 -28.36 -3.59 -34.34
CA LEU A 475 -29.08 -3.39 -35.59
C LEU A 475 -30.14 -4.48 -35.81
N ALA A 476 -29.83 -5.75 -35.50
CA ALA A 476 -30.81 -6.83 -35.53
C ALA A 476 -31.95 -6.60 -34.50
N ALA A 477 -31.61 -6.20 -33.26
CA ALA A 477 -32.59 -5.88 -32.23
C ALA A 477 -33.50 -4.70 -32.64
N LEU A 478 -32.94 -3.68 -33.30
CA LEU A 478 -33.69 -2.55 -33.85
C LEU A 478 -34.70 -3.01 -34.90
N LEU A 479 -34.30 -3.90 -35.81
CA LEU A 479 -35.18 -4.43 -36.86
C LEU A 479 -36.30 -5.30 -36.25
N ASP A 480 -35.95 -6.20 -35.33
CA ASP A 480 -36.88 -7.16 -34.72
C ASP A 480 -37.77 -6.56 -33.61
N GLY A 481 -37.44 -5.37 -33.11
CA GLY A 481 -38.14 -4.74 -31.98
C GLY A 481 -37.78 -5.34 -30.62
N ARG A 482 -36.60 -5.97 -30.51
CA ARG A 482 -36.04 -6.44 -29.24
C ARG A 482 -35.31 -5.31 -28.52
N ALA A 483 -35.01 -5.51 -27.23
CA ALA A 483 -34.21 -4.56 -26.46
C ALA A 483 -32.80 -4.45 -27.05
N ILE A 484 -32.32 -3.22 -27.25
CA ILE A 484 -30.98 -2.95 -27.78
C ILE A 484 -29.99 -3.04 -26.61
N GLY A 485 -28.98 -3.91 -26.72
CA GLY A 485 -28.01 -4.21 -25.67
C GLY A 485 -26.94 -3.14 -25.44
N ILE A 486 -26.86 -2.13 -26.30
CA ILE A 486 -25.95 -0.99 -26.20
C ILE A 486 -26.73 0.33 -26.10
N ASP A 487 -26.10 1.37 -25.56
CA ASP A 487 -26.65 2.72 -25.65
C ASP A 487 -26.48 3.27 -27.07
N ALA A 488 -27.48 3.02 -27.90
CA ALA A 488 -27.54 3.47 -29.29
C ALA A 488 -27.60 5.01 -29.44
N THR A 489 -27.81 5.75 -28.35
CA THR A 489 -27.78 7.22 -28.39
C THR A 489 -26.37 7.80 -28.38
N ILE A 490 -25.37 7.05 -27.89
CA ILE A 490 -23.97 7.47 -27.85
C ILE A 490 -23.02 6.54 -28.60
N SER A 491 -23.49 5.38 -29.05
CA SER A 491 -22.67 4.41 -29.80
C SER A 491 -22.98 4.47 -31.31
N PRO A 492 -21.97 4.44 -32.21
CA PRO A 492 -22.21 4.33 -33.65
C PRO A 492 -23.03 3.08 -34.01
N LEU A 493 -24.03 3.24 -34.87
CA LEU A 493 -24.99 2.19 -35.25
C LEU A 493 -25.04 1.94 -36.77
N LEU A 494 -24.79 2.98 -37.56
CA LEU A 494 -24.96 2.99 -39.02
C LEU A 494 -23.67 2.66 -39.77
N VAL A 495 -22.50 2.65 -39.12
CA VAL A 495 -21.22 2.28 -39.74
C VAL A 495 -21.35 0.94 -40.45
N ALA A 496 -21.41 0.97 -41.77
CA ALA A 496 -21.58 -0.20 -42.61
C ALA A 496 -20.22 -0.64 -43.20
N VAL A 497 -20.11 -1.91 -43.60
CA VAL A 497 -19.09 -2.28 -44.59
C VAL A 497 -19.51 -1.60 -45.90
N GLU A 498 -18.61 -0.88 -46.57
CA GLU A 498 -18.93 -0.08 -47.77
C GLU A 498 -19.88 -0.84 -48.73
N GLY A 499 -21.05 -0.25 -49.02
CA GLY A 499 -22.05 -0.82 -49.94
C GLY A 499 -23.25 -1.54 -49.28
N SER A 500 -23.27 -1.67 -47.95
CA SER A 500 -24.35 -2.35 -47.22
C SER A 500 -25.53 -1.45 -46.80
N GLU A 501 -25.50 -0.15 -47.09
CA GLU A 501 -26.59 0.79 -46.78
C GLU A 501 -27.88 0.50 -47.58
N SER A 502 -27.73 0.04 -48.83
CA SER A 502 -28.84 -0.42 -49.66
C SER A 502 -29.53 -1.67 -49.07
N GLU A 503 -28.73 -2.57 -48.48
CA GLU A 503 -29.22 -3.76 -47.78
C GLU A 503 -29.93 -3.38 -46.48
N LEU A 504 -29.40 -2.39 -45.73
CA LEU A 504 -30.05 -1.86 -44.53
C LEU A 504 -31.42 -1.24 -44.87
N LEU A 505 -31.53 -0.49 -45.96
CA LEU A 505 -32.81 0.06 -46.42
C LEU A 505 -33.80 -1.06 -46.77
N ALA A 506 -33.35 -2.11 -47.47
CA ALA A 506 -34.19 -3.26 -47.77
C ALA A 506 -34.68 -3.95 -46.47
N LYS A 507 -33.79 -4.15 -45.49
CA LYS A 507 -34.14 -4.71 -44.18
C LYS A 507 -35.13 -3.83 -43.41
N LEU A 508 -34.98 -2.51 -43.42
CA LEU A 508 -35.93 -1.57 -42.82
C LEU A 508 -37.32 -1.65 -43.48
N ARG A 509 -37.38 -1.74 -44.81
CA ARG A 509 -38.63 -1.91 -45.55
C ARG A 509 -39.32 -3.23 -45.20
N MET A 510 -38.56 -4.32 -45.09
CA MET A 510 -39.08 -5.63 -44.69
C MET A 510 -39.57 -5.67 -43.22
N ALA A 511 -38.84 -5.05 -42.31
CA ALA A 511 -39.22 -4.96 -40.89
C ALA A 511 -40.42 -4.03 -40.64
N GLY A 512 -40.71 -3.12 -41.59
CA GLY A 512 -41.88 -2.26 -41.60
C GLY A 512 -41.76 -1.01 -40.73
N VAL A 513 -42.90 -0.33 -40.55
CA VAL A 513 -42.98 1.05 -40.01
C VAL A 513 -42.33 1.19 -38.63
N HIS A 514 -42.50 0.20 -37.75
CA HIS A 514 -41.99 0.28 -36.39
C HIS A 514 -40.45 0.29 -36.31
N ALA A 515 -39.75 -0.37 -37.24
CA ALA A 515 -38.29 -0.33 -37.29
C ALA A 515 -37.78 1.06 -37.69
N VAL A 516 -38.44 1.68 -38.68
CA VAL A 516 -38.16 3.06 -39.12
C VAL A 516 -38.38 4.05 -37.98
N LEU A 517 -39.48 3.91 -37.23
CA LEU A 517 -39.78 4.77 -36.07
C LEU A 517 -38.74 4.63 -34.96
N ARG A 518 -38.27 3.41 -34.65
CA ARG A 518 -37.21 3.18 -33.65
C ARG A 518 -35.89 3.84 -34.04
N LEU A 519 -35.48 3.71 -35.31
CA LEU A 519 -34.28 4.37 -35.81
C LEU A 519 -34.41 5.90 -35.73
N LYS A 520 -35.57 6.44 -36.12
CA LYS A 520 -35.87 7.87 -36.03
C LYS A 520 -35.83 8.37 -34.59
N GLU A 521 -36.34 7.61 -33.64
CA GLU A 521 -36.30 7.93 -32.21
C GLU A 521 -34.85 8.00 -31.69
N ILE A 522 -33.99 7.04 -32.06
CA ILE A 522 -32.56 7.04 -31.72
C ILE A 522 -31.87 8.30 -32.27
N LEU A 523 -32.07 8.61 -33.56
CA LEU A 523 -31.49 9.80 -34.19
C LEU A 523 -32.02 11.10 -33.56
N SER A 524 -33.29 11.15 -33.19
CA SER A 524 -33.88 12.30 -32.52
C SER A 524 -33.29 12.52 -31.12
N LYS A 525 -33.04 11.43 -30.36
CA LYS A 525 -32.35 11.50 -29.07
C LYS A 525 -30.91 11.98 -29.22
N ARG A 526 -30.20 11.52 -30.26
CA ARG A 526 -28.84 12.01 -30.57
C ARG A 526 -28.82 13.52 -30.80
N LEU A 527 -29.75 14.04 -31.60
CA LEU A 527 -29.87 15.48 -31.87
C LEU A 527 -30.13 16.35 -30.61
N ALA A 528 -30.61 15.75 -29.51
CA ALA A 528 -30.85 16.44 -28.26
C ALA A 528 -29.63 16.46 -27.31
N ILE A 529 -28.55 15.74 -27.62
CA ILE A 529 -27.37 15.60 -26.76
C ILE A 529 -26.24 16.47 -27.30
N THR A 530 -25.82 17.48 -26.53
CA THR A 530 -24.86 18.51 -26.94
C THR A 530 -23.51 17.97 -27.44
N ASN A 531 -23.00 16.89 -26.83
CA ASN A 531 -21.67 16.35 -27.11
C ASN A 531 -21.71 15.04 -27.92
N VAL A 532 -22.86 14.65 -28.48
CA VAL A 532 -23.00 13.34 -29.16
C VAL A 532 -22.08 13.21 -30.37
N ALA A 533 -21.77 14.35 -31.03
CA ALA A 533 -21.03 14.38 -32.28
C ALA A 533 -19.66 13.72 -32.20
N THR A 534 -18.96 13.79 -31.05
CA THR A 534 -17.67 13.13 -30.86
C THR A 534 -17.77 11.61 -30.77
N CYS A 535 -18.92 11.09 -30.33
CA CYS A 535 -19.14 9.67 -30.07
C CYS A 535 -19.71 8.93 -31.29
N VAL A 536 -20.55 9.61 -32.10
CA VAL A 536 -21.25 9.00 -33.24
C VAL A 536 -20.78 9.50 -34.62
N LYS A 537 -19.65 10.22 -34.66
CA LYS A 537 -19.07 10.77 -35.90
C LYS A 537 -18.91 9.72 -37.01
N ALA A 538 -18.60 8.48 -36.63
CA ALA A 538 -18.41 7.37 -37.56
C ALA A 538 -19.68 7.06 -38.39
N ASP A 539 -20.88 7.34 -37.88
CA ASP A 539 -22.15 7.10 -38.60
C ASP A 539 -22.40 8.11 -39.73
N ARG A 540 -21.63 9.20 -39.81
CA ARG A 540 -21.89 10.31 -40.73
C ARG A 540 -21.97 9.87 -42.19
N ILE A 541 -20.97 9.12 -42.67
CA ILE A 541 -20.88 8.73 -44.09
C ILE A 541 -22.08 7.84 -44.45
N SER A 542 -22.32 6.78 -43.67
CA SER A 542 -23.44 5.88 -43.90
C SER A 542 -24.80 6.56 -43.72
N ALA A 543 -24.92 7.58 -42.87
CA ALA A 543 -26.15 8.38 -42.75
C ALA A 543 -26.44 9.22 -44.01
N ILE A 544 -25.41 9.76 -44.68
CA ILE A 544 -25.55 10.46 -45.97
C ILE A 544 -26.04 9.48 -47.03
N VAL A 545 -25.32 8.35 -47.18
CA VAL A 545 -25.62 7.34 -48.21
C VAL A 545 -27.01 6.72 -48.00
N LEU A 546 -27.39 6.43 -46.76
CA LEU A 546 -28.74 5.92 -46.45
C LEU A 546 -29.83 6.95 -46.76
N ALA A 547 -29.61 8.23 -46.47
CA ALA A 547 -30.57 9.28 -46.81
C ALA A 547 -30.75 9.44 -48.33
N ASP A 548 -29.65 9.42 -49.09
CA ASP A 548 -29.67 9.45 -50.56
C ASP A 548 -30.47 8.26 -51.12
N HIS A 549 -30.16 7.04 -50.66
CA HIS A 549 -30.88 5.83 -51.10
C HIS A 549 -32.37 5.83 -50.73
N ILE A 550 -32.75 6.40 -49.59
CA ILE A 550 -34.16 6.57 -49.26
C ILE A 550 -34.80 7.54 -50.26
N GLU A 551 -34.25 8.74 -50.42
CA GLU A 551 -34.80 9.80 -51.29
C GLU A 551 -34.97 9.33 -52.74
N ASP A 552 -33.99 8.60 -53.28
CA ASP A 552 -34.01 8.05 -54.63
C ASP A 552 -35.05 6.94 -54.84
N SER A 553 -35.44 6.22 -53.77
CA SER A 553 -36.35 5.08 -53.83
C SER A 553 -37.76 5.34 -53.28
N LEU A 554 -38.07 6.59 -52.88
CA LEU A 554 -39.36 6.96 -52.29
C LEU A 554 -40.51 6.87 -53.30
N ASN A 555 -41.60 6.21 -52.91
CA ASN A 555 -42.84 6.22 -53.69
C ASN A 555 -43.77 7.36 -53.25
N VAL A 556 -43.84 8.43 -54.05
CA VAL A 556 -44.55 9.68 -53.73
C VAL A 556 -46.01 9.72 -54.21
N ALA A 557 -46.64 8.55 -54.40
CA ALA A 557 -48.06 8.45 -54.79
C ALA A 557 -48.99 9.14 -53.77
N ARG A 558 -50.17 9.59 -54.22
CA ARG A 558 -51.23 10.15 -53.36
C ARG A 558 -52.46 9.24 -53.37
N PRO A 559 -52.94 8.74 -52.22
CA PRO A 559 -52.36 8.87 -50.87
C PRO A 559 -51.05 8.08 -50.71
N MET A 560 -50.11 8.61 -49.93
CA MET A 560 -48.82 7.98 -49.65
C MET A 560 -48.97 6.87 -48.59
N LEU A 561 -48.25 5.77 -48.74
CA LEU A 561 -48.20 4.72 -47.72
C LEU A 561 -47.52 5.24 -46.46
N ILE A 562 -47.98 4.78 -45.29
CA ILE A 562 -47.41 5.20 -43.99
C ILE A 562 -45.91 4.93 -43.93
N LEU A 563 -45.46 3.76 -44.41
CA LEU A 563 -44.03 3.42 -44.46
C LEU A 563 -43.21 4.40 -45.32
N GLU A 564 -43.73 4.78 -46.49
CA GLU A 564 -43.05 5.75 -47.38
C GLU A 564 -43.01 7.15 -46.74
N SER A 565 -44.07 7.53 -46.02
CA SER A 565 -44.10 8.78 -45.26
C SER A 565 -43.07 8.78 -44.14
N GLU A 566 -42.95 7.69 -43.39
CA GLU A 566 -41.97 7.59 -42.29
C GLU A 566 -40.53 7.47 -42.79
N LEU A 567 -40.29 6.80 -43.92
CA LEU A 567 -38.97 6.78 -44.57
C LEU A 567 -38.56 8.17 -45.03
N LYS A 568 -39.49 8.94 -45.61
CA LYS A 568 -39.24 10.33 -46.00
C LYS A 568 -38.84 11.20 -44.80
N GLU A 569 -39.53 11.05 -43.67
CA GLU A 569 -39.18 11.74 -42.42
C GLU A 569 -37.85 11.25 -41.82
N LEU A 570 -37.53 9.95 -41.96
CA LEU A 570 -36.24 9.39 -41.54
C LEU A 570 -35.09 10.00 -42.36
N ALA A 571 -35.22 10.12 -43.68
CA ALA A 571 -34.22 10.76 -44.53
C ALA A 571 -33.96 12.20 -44.08
N TRP A 572 -35.01 12.98 -43.80
CA TRP A 572 -34.88 14.33 -43.25
C TRP A 572 -34.14 14.34 -41.90
N THR A 573 -34.45 13.39 -41.01
CA THR A 573 -33.81 13.25 -39.70
C THR A 573 -32.32 12.89 -39.83
N LEU A 574 -31.96 12.01 -40.77
CA LEU A 574 -30.57 11.65 -41.09
C LEU A 574 -29.78 12.86 -41.59
N ARG A 575 -30.36 13.70 -42.47
CA ARG A 575 -29.71 14.95 -42.93
C ARG A 575 -29.46 15.92 -41.78
N ARG A 576 -30.44 16.08 -40.88
CA ARG A 576 -30.26 16.92 -39.67
C ARG A 576 -29.18 16.37 -38.75
N PHE A 577 -29.12 15.06 -38.59
CA PHE A 577 -28.05 14.40 -37.84
C PHE A 577 -26.67 14.72 -38.43
N VAL A 578 -26.50 14.64 -39.75
CA VAL A 578 -25.23 14.99 -40.43
C VAL A 578 -24.85 16.45 -40.18
N ILE A 579 -25.79 17.39 -40.34
CA ILE A 579 -25.57 18.82 -40.07
C ILE A 579 -25.14 19.04 -38.61
N HIS A 580 -25.78 18.35 -37.66
CA HIS A 580 -25.46 18.45 -36.25
C HIS A 580 -24.06 17.90 -35.92
N VAL A 581 -23.65 16.80 -36.54
CA VAL A 581 -22.29 16.25 -36.40
C VAL A 581 -21.23 17.16 -37.03
N ASP A 582 -21.54 17.81 -38.15
CA ASP A 582 -20.63 18.75 -38.83
C ASP A 582 -20.49 20.09 -38.12
N GLY A 583 -21.58 20.59 -37.50
CA GLY A 583 -21.63 21.89 -36.84
C GLY A 583 -20.89 21.98 -35.49
N ASN A 584 -20.64 20.84 -34.82
CA ASN A 584 -19.92 20.78 -33.53
C ASN A 584 -18.43 20.43 -33.69
N GLY A 585 -17.90 20.48 -34.93
CA GLY A 585 -16.48 20.23 -35.26
C GLY A 585 -15.65 21.49 -35.55
N ALA A 586 -16.15 22.69 -35.23
CA ALA A 586 -15.47 23.97 -35.42
C ALA A 586 -14.92 24.53 -34.10
#